data_AF-X1TRA1-F1
#
_entry.id   AF-X1TRA1-F1
#
_cell.length_a   1.000
_cell.length_b   1.000
_cell.length_c   1.000
_cell.angle_alpha   90.00
_cell.angle_beta   90.00
_cell.angle_gamma   90.00
#
_symmetry.space_group_name_H-M   'P 1'
#
loop_
_entity.id
_entity.type
_entity.pdbx_description
1 polymer ?
#
loop_
_entity_poly.entity_id
_entity_poly.type
_entity_poly.pdbx_seq_one_letter_code
_entity_poly.pdbx_strand_id
1 'polypeptide(L)'
;LQREAKDLQELFDLAIESDEDALDELEDDLSALLKRCEQIELQGLLSRPEDMKNCFFSIHAGAGGTESCDWASMLLRMYTRYFEANKYKFQELDITPGEEAGIRSITLRVGGPFAFGKLSCEVGVHRLVRISPFDSNKRRHTSFAAVDCVPEFDEDIDVEINEEDLRVDFYRASGAGGQHVNKTSSAVRITHAPTGIVVQCQNERSQHNNRAQAMKVLKSRLYMLERQKRDAEVAKLYSEKGEIAWGSQIRSYVLQPYQMVKDHRTSFQTGKVEAVLDGQLDGFVESYLRHRAKTKENKN
;
A
#
# COMPACT_ATOMS: atom_id res chain seq x y z
N LEU A 1 6.86 -29.20 7.36
CA LEU A 1 8.16 -28.58 7.67
C LEU A 1 8.94 -29.33 8.74
N GLN A 2 8.63 -29.25 10.04
CA GLN A 2 9.43 -29.97 11.05
C GLN A 2 9.46 -31.49 10.83
N ARG A 3 8.32 -32.09 10.45
CA ARG A 3 8.24 -33.50 10.06
C ARG A 3 9.04 -33.80 8.78
N GLU A 4 8.79 -33.04 7.71
CA GLU A 4 9.52 -33.18 6.43
C GLU A 4 11.04 -33.02 6.58
N ALA A 5 11.50 -32.10 7.43
CA ALA A 5 12.93 -31.92 7.73
C ALA A 5 13.53 -33.12 8.46
N LYS A 6 12.76 -33.75 9.36
CA LYS A 6 13.17 -34.96 10.07
C LYS A 6 13.19 -36.17 9.12
N ASP A 7 12.18 -36.29 8.26
CA ASP A 7 12.09 -37.35 7.25
C ASP A 7 13.27 -37.25 6.26
N LEU A 8 13.63 -36.03 5.81
CA LEU A 8 14.81 -35.76 4.97
C LEU A 8 16.13 -36.10 5.69
N GLN A 9 16.23 -35.80 6.98
CA GLN A 9 17.41 -36.16 7.77
C GLN A 9 17.58 -37.68 7.88
N GLU A 10 16.50 -38.42 8.11
CA GLU A 10 16.51 -39.89 8.15
C GLU A 10 16.85 -40.51 6.78
N LEU A 11 16.36 -39.92 5.68
CA LEU A 11 16.70 -40.30 4.31
C LEU A 11 18.18 -40.03 3.97
N PHE A 12 18.72 -38.90 4.42
CA PHE A 12 20.13 -38.55 4.23
C PHE A 12 21.05 -39.53 4.97
N ASP A 13 20.72 -39.88 6.21
CA ASP A 13 21.46 -40.86 7.00
C ASP A 13 21.46 -42.26 6.34
N LEU A 14 20.38 -42.62 5.64
CA LEU A 14 20.26 -43.88 4.88
C LEU A 14 21.02 -43.85 3.54
N ALA A 15 21.01 -42.71 2.84
CA ALA A 15 21.59 -42.54 1.51
C ALA A 15 23.13 -42.46 1.54
N ILE A 16 23.71 -41.90 2.61
CA ILE A 16 25.18 -41.87 2.83
C ILE A 16 25.82 -43.25 2.73
N GLU A 17 25.08 -44.31 3.10
CA GLU A 17 25.64 -45.64 3.20
C GLU A 17 25.68 -46.40 1.86
N SER A 18 24.96 -46.01 0.80
CA SER A 18 24.86 -46.90 -0.40
C SER A 18 24.46 -46.33 -1.77
N ASP A 19 24.07 -45.06 -1.97
CA ASP A 19 23.54 -44.66 -3.29
C ASP A 19 23.80 -43.18 -3.67
N GLU A 20 24.56 -42.92 -4.74
CA GLU A 20 24.84 -41.56 -5.26
C GLU A 20 23.60 -40.93 -5.91
N ASP A 21 22.76 -41.71 -6.59
CA ASP A 21 21.55 -41.21 -7.25
C ASP A 21 20.51 -40.72 -6.21
N ALA A 22 20.48 -41.32 -5.02
CA ALA A 22 19.61 -40.90 -3.92
C ALA A 22 20.04 -39.56 -3.30
N LEU A 23 21.34 -39.22 -3.38
CA LEU A 23 21.86 -37.95 -2.86
C LEU A 23 21.44 -36.76 -3.74
N ASP A 24 21.38 -36.94 -5.06
CA ASP A 24 20.92 -35.91 -5.99
C ASP A 24 19.43 -35.60 -5.79
N GLU A 25 18.58 -36.63 -5.61
CA GLU A 25 17.16 -36.44 -5.28
C GLU A 25 16.97 -35.74 -3.92
N LEU A 26 17.81 -36.07 -2.93
CA LEU A 26 17.84 -35.42 -1.62
C LEU A 26 18.22 -33.94 -1.70
N GLU A 27 19.15 -33.56 -2.58
CA GLU A 27 19.55 -32.17 -2.78
C GLU A 27 18.40 -31.35 -3.39
N ASP A 28 17.68 -31.92 -4.36
CA ASP A 28 16.49 -31.30 -4.95
C ASP A 28 15.39 -31.10 -3.91
N ASP A 29 15.10 -32.12 -3.09
CA ASP A 29 14.10 -32.05 -2.02
C ASP A 29 14.48 -31.05 -0.92
N LEU A 30 15.76 -31.02 -0.53
CA LEU A 30 16.28 -30.04 0.42
C LEU A 30 16.12 -28.62 -0.14
N SER A 31 16.42 -28.41 -1.43
CA SER A 31 16.25 -27.11 -2.08
C SER A 31 14.79 -26.66 -2.10
N ALA A 32 13.86 -27.61 -2.30
CA ALA A 32 12.42 -27.34 -2.29
C ALA A 32 11.92 -27.02 -0.87
N LEU A 33 12.42 -27.73 0.15
CA LEU A 33 12.12 -27.48 1.55
C LEU A 33 12.62 -26.08 1.98
N LEU A 34 13.86 -25.73 1.63
CA LEU A 34 14.45 -24.43 1.91
C LEU A 34 13.61 -23.29 1.32
N LYS A 35 13.22 -23.39 0.04
CA LYS A 35 12.33 -22.41 -0.60
C LYS A 35 10.99 -22.26 0.12
N ARG A 36 10.41 -23.36 0.61
CA ARG A 36 9.16 -23.32 1.40
C ARG A 36 9.35 -22.66 2.77
N CYS A 37 10.46 -22.94 3.44
CA CYS A 37 10.82 -22.29 4.70
C CYS A 37 10.99 -20.77 4.51
N GLU A 38 11.70 -20.34 3.47
CA GLU A 38 11.87 -18.93 3.13
C GLU A 38 10.53 -18.23 2.84
N GLN A 39 9.61 -18.89 2.12
CA GLN A 39 8.27 -18.35 1.88
C GLN A 39 7.47 -18.13 3.18
N ILE A 40 7.58 -19.05 4.14
CA ILE A 40 6.90 -18.92 5.44
C ILE A 40 7.56 -17.85 6.30
N GLU A 41 8.90 -17.77 6.28
CA GLU A 41 9.63 -16.69 6.95
C GLU A 41 9.18 -15.33 6.40
N LEU A 42 9.12 -15.18 5.07
CA LEU A 42 8.64 -13.98 4.39
C LEU A 42 7.20 -13.61 4.81
N GLN A 43 6.31 -14.58 4.93
CA GLN A 43 4.95 -14.35 5.44
C GLN A 43 4.98 -13.86 6.90
N GLY A 44 5.88 -14.38 7.74
CA GLY A 44 6.08 -13.89 9.10
C GLY A 44 6.59 -12.45 9.17
N LEU A 45 7.39 -12.01 8.19
CA LEU A 45 7.87 -10.62 8.09
C LEU A 45 6.75 -9.62 7.71
N LEU A 46 5.66 -10.13 7.12
CA LEU A 46 4.49 -9.36 6.68
C LEU A 46 3.44 -9.30 7.80
N SER A 47 3.83 -8.71 8.93
CA SER A 47 3.04 -8.68 10.16
C SER A 47 2.18 -7.41 10.35
N ARG A 48 2.19 -6.46 9.40
CA ARG A 48 1.35 -5.26 9.55
C ARG A 48 -0.12 -5.61 9.29
N PRO A 49 -1.08 -4.97 9.98
CA PRO A 49 -2.50 -5.21 9.75
C PRO A 49 -2.93 -4.88 8.31
N GLU A 50 -2.21 -3.97 7.66
CA GLU A 50 -2.46 -3.58 6.27
C GLU A 50 -1.80 -4.52 5.25
N ASP A 51 -0.80 -5.31 5.64
CA ASP A 51 -0.01 -6.11 4.68
C ASP A 51 -0.88 -7.12 3.92
N MET A 52 -1.95 -7.62 4.54
CA MET A 52 -2.92 -8.55 3.93
C MET A 52 -3.94 -7.89 3.00
N LYS A 53 -4.06 -6.56 3.01
CA LYS A 53 -5.06 -5.86 2.22
C LYS A 53 -4.67 -5.83 0.73
N ASN A 54 -5.68 -5.65 -0.10
CA ASN A 54 -5.48 -5.22 -1.48
C ASN A 54 -4.83 -3.82 -1.48
N CYS A 55 -4.35 -3.39 -2.63
CA CYS A 55 -3.75 -2.07 -2.75
C CYS A 55 -4.06 -1.39 -4.08
N PHE A 56 -4.05 -0.07 -4.04
CA PHE A 56 -3.90 0.77 -5.21
C PHE A 56 -2.42 0.96 -5.49
N PHE A 57 -2.01 0.64 -6.70
CA PHE A 57 -0.65 0.73 -7.19
C PHE A 57 -0.61 1.77 -8.31
N SER A 58 0.12 2.85 -8.08
CA SER A 58 0.19 3.98 -8.99
C SER A 58 1.62 4.19 -9.48
N ILE A 59 1.76 4.50 -10.76
CA ILE A 59 3.05 4.86 -11.36
C ILE A 59 2.90 6.25 -11.94
N HIS A 60 3.85 7.13 -11.64
CA HIS A 60 3.91 8.50 -12.15
C HIS A 60 5.24 8.76 -12.84
N ALA A 61 5.18 9.22 -14.09
CA ALA A 61 6.36 9.68 -14.80
C ALA A 61 6.90 10.95 -14.13
N GLY A 62 8.22 10.98 -13.89
CA GLY A 62 8.92 12.13 -13.33
C GLY A 62 9.23 13.21 -14.36
N ALA A 63 10.07 14.16 -13.96
CA ALA A 63 10.57 15.19 -14.86
C ALA A 63 11.54 14.59 -15.89
N GLY A 64 11.13 14.52 -17.15
CA GLY A 64 11.97 14.08 -18.27
C GLY A 64 11.23 13.87 -19.59
N GLY A 65 10.03 14.44 -19.74
CA GLY A 65 9.23 14.38 -20.97
C GLY A 65 8.97 12.95 -21.45
N THR A 66 9.05 12.74 -22.76
CA THR A 66 8.80 11.47 -23.45
C THR A 66 9.62 10.30 -22.91
N GLU A 67 10.87 10.53 -22.51
CA GLU A 67 11.74 9.45 -21.97
C GLU A 67 11.27 8.96 -20.59
N SER A 68 10.78 9.85 -19.74
CA SER A 68 10.22 9.45 -18.44
C SER A 68 8.86 8.78 -18.58
N CYS A 69 8.06 9.19 -19.58
CA CYS A 69 6.81 8.51 -19.91
C CYS A 69 7.04 7.08 -20.43
N ASP A 70 8.05 6.89 -21.29
CA ASP A 70 8.44 5.55 -21.73
C ASP A 70 8.96 4.69 -20.57
N TRP A 71 9.75 5.27 -19.67
CA TRP A 71 10.20 4.55 -18.47
C TRP A 71 9.04 4.10 -17.58
N ALA A 72 8.04 4.97 -17.36
CA ALA A 72 6.84 4.59 -16.62
C ALA A 72 6.08 3.43 -17.31
N SER A 73 6.05 3.41 -18.65
CA SER A 73 5.47 2.30 -19.43
C SER A 73 6.25 0.99 -19.27
N MET A 74 7.58 1.05 -19.25
CA MET A 74 8.42 -0.11 -18.96
C MET A 74 8.19 -0.65 -17.55
N LEU A 75 8.05 0.23 -16.56
CA LEU A 75 7.71 -0.18 -15.19
C LEU A 75 6.32 -0.82 -15.13
N LEU A 76 5.33 -0.26 -15.84
CA LEU A 76 4.02 -0.87 -15.93
C LEU A 76 4.11 -2.31 -16.44
N ARG A 77 4.81 -2.53 -17.56
CA ARG A 77 5.03 -3.88 -18.12
C ARG A 77 5.75 -4.80 -17.12
N MET A 78 6.75 -4.29 -16.41
CA MET A 78 7.50 -5.05 -15.41
C MET A 78 6.58 -5.53 -14.28
N TYR A 79 5.73 -4.63 -13.76
CA TYR A 79 4.82 -4.94 -12.67
C TYR A 79 3.64 -5.81 -13.09
N THR A 80 3.08 -5.62 -14.29
CA THR A 80 2.00 -6.51 -14.77
C THR A 80 2.49 -7.95 -14.90
N ARG A 81 3.70 -8.17 -15.42
CA ARG A 81 4.32 -9.51 -15.45
C ARG A 81 4.56 -10.07 -14.05
N TYR A 82 5.01 -9.24 -13.11
CA TYR A 82 5.15 -9.65 -11.72
C TYR A 82 3.80 -10.03 -11.08
N PHE A 83 2.72 -9.31 -11.40
CA PHE A 83 1.37 -9.64 -10.93
C PHE A 83 0.87 -10.96 -11.51
N GLU A 84 1.08 -11.19 -12.81
CA GLU A 84 0.73 -12.45 -13.47
C GLU A 84 1.50 -13.64 -12.89
N ALA A 85 2.82 -13.49 -12.68
CA ALA A 85 3.66 -14.52 -12.08
C ALA A 85 3.22 -14.89 -10.65
N ASN A 86 2.80 -13.90 -9.87
CA ASN A 86 2.29 -14.09 -8.50
C ASN A 86 0.79 -14.39 -8.42
N LYS A 87 0.09 -14.53 -9.57
CA LYS A 87 -1.36 -14.78 -9.65
C LYS A 87 -2.21 -13.72 -8.95
N TYR A 88 -1.75 -12.47 -8.95
CA TYR A 88 -2.54 -11.34 -8.48
C TYR A 88 -3.57 -10.93 -9.52
N LYS A 89 -4.76 -10.56 -9.06
CA LYS A 89 -5.80 -9.97 -9.90
C LYS A 89 -5.54 -8.46 -9.94
N PHE A 90 -5.39 -7.88 -11.12
CA PHE A 90 -5.25 -6.43 -11.26
C PHE A 90 -6.34 -5.86 -12.17
N GLN A 91 -6.77 -4.65 -11.86
CA GLN A 91 -7.75 -3.88 -12.63
C GLN A 91 -7.20 -2.49 -12.87
N GLU A 92 -7.22 -2.04 -14.11
CA GLU A 92 -6.89 -0.66 -14.48
C GLU A 92 -8.03 0.27 -14.06
N LEU A 93 -7.71 1.28 -13.24
CA LEU A 93 -8.69 2.28 -12.80
C LEU A 93 -8.60 3.56 -13.61
N ASP A 94 -7.37 4.04 -13.82
CA ASP A 94 -7.10 5.27 -14.56
C ASP A 94 -5.76 5.16 -15.28
N ILE A 95 -5.71 5.67 -16.51
CA ILE A 95 -4.51 5.72 -17.32
C ILE A 95 -4.47 7.05 -18.07
N THR A 96 -3.36 7.79 -17.88
CA THR A 96 -3.06 9.00 -18.63
C THR A 96 -1.90 8.71 -19.57
N PRO A 97 -2.12 8.64 -20.89
CA PRO A 97 -1.06 8.42 -21.86
C PRO A 97 -0.10 9.62 -21.92
N GLY A 98 1.16 9.37 -22.32
CA GLY A 98 2.11 10.44 -22.65
C GLY A 98 1.75 11.14 -23.96
N GLU A 99 2.30 12.34 -24.19
CA GLU A 99 2.03 13.12 -25.41
C GLU A 99 2.57 12.45 -26.68
N GLU A 100 3.78 11.90 -26.64
CA GLU A 100 4.42 11.24 -27.78
C GLU A 100 4.54 9.73 -27.60
N ALA A 101 4.99 9.28 -26.42
CA ALA A 101 5.20 7.87 -26.11
C ALA A 101 5.02 7.58 -24.61
N GLY A 102 4.69 6.33 -24.30
CA GLY A 102 4.58 5.83 -22.94
C GLY A 102 3.36 6.35 -22.17
N ILE A 103 3.47 6.36 -20.85
CA ILE A 103 2.39 6.77 -19.93
C ILE A 103 2.86 7.87 -19.00
N ARG A 104 1.99 8.83 -18.71
CA ARG A 104 2.27 9.89 -17.72
C ARG A 104 1.92 9.42 -16.31
N SER A 105 0.77 8.79 -16.16
CA SER A 105 0.34 8.19 -14.90
C SER A 105 -0.58 7.02 -15.14
N ILE A 106 -0.53 6.03 -14.26
CA ILE A 106 -1.49 4.92 -14.23
C ILE A 106 -1.78 4.54 -12.79
N THR A 107 -3.03 4.17 -12.52
CA THR A 107 -3.45 3.62 -11.23
C THR A 107 -4.14 2.27 -11.46
N LEU A 108 -3.62 1.26 -10.76
CA LEU A 108 -4.09 -0.12 -10.80
C LEU A 108 -4.64 -0.50 -9.43
N ARG A 109 -5.77 -1.20 -9.39
CA ARG A 109 -6.19 -1.94 -8.20
C ARG A 109 -5.62 -3.35 -8.27
N VAL A 110 -4.82 -3.74 -7.28
CA VAL A 110 -4.20 -5.07 -7.21
C VAL A 110 -4.77 -5.82 -6.00
N GLY A 111 -5.39 -6.96 -6.28
CA GLY A 111 -5.99 -7.86 -5.30
C GLY A 111 -5.26 -9.20 -5.24
N GLY A 112 -4.92 -9.61 -4.03
CA GLY A 112 -4.20 -10.85 -3.81
C GLY A 112 -3.68 -11.00 -2.38
N PRO A 113 -3.24 -12.22 -2.00
CA PRO A 113 -2.70 -12.45 -0.67
C PRO A 113 -1.42 -11.63 -0.48
N PHE A 114 -1.39 -10.83 0.58
CA PHE A 114 -0.26 -9.96 0.92
C PHE A 114 0.14 -8.95 -0.17
N ALA A 115 -0.80 -8.53 -1.02
CA ALA A 115 -0.52 -7.62 -2.13
C ALA A 115 0.12 -6.31 -1.66
N PHE A 116 -0.50 -5.62 -0.70
CA PHE A 116 0.05 -4.39 -0.13
C PHE A 116 1.41 -4.63 0.53
N GLY A 117 1.53 -5.69 1.34
CA GLY A 117 2.76 -5.98 2.06
C GLY A 117 3.98 -6.12 1.15
N LYS A 118 3.85 -6.87 0.04
CA LYS A 118 4.93 -7.01 -0.94
C LYS A 118 5.16 -5.72 -1.74
N LEU A 119 4.10 -5.10 -2.25
CA LEU A 119 4.21 -3.93 -3.14
C LEU A 119 4.60 -2.64 -2.41
N SER A 120 4.37 -2.55 -1.10
CA SER A 120 4.87 -1.47 -0.26
C SER A 120 6.40 -1.34 -0.30
N CYS A 121 7.12 -2.42 -0.62
CA CYS A 121 8.58 -2.44 -0.77
C CYS A 121 9.04 -1.65 -2.00
N GLU A 122 8.18 -1.51 -3.00
CA GLU A 122 8.45 -0.87 -4.28
C GLU A 122 8.12 0.62 -4.29
N VAL A 123 7.60 1.16 -3.18
CA VAL A 123 7.27 2.59 -3.06
C VAL A 123 8.55 3.42 -3.08
N GLY A 124 8.64 4.34 -4.03
CA GLY A 124 9.75 5.27 -4.17
C GLY A 124 10.07 5.63 -5.62
N VAL A 125 11.20 6.32 -5.81
CA VAL A 125 11.65 6.74 -7.15
C VAL A 125 12.55 5.69 -7.78
N HIS A 126 12.15 5.20 -8.95
CA HIS A 126 12.91 4.30 -9.80
C HIS A 126 13.65 5.11 -10.88
N ARG A 127 14.98 5.00 -10.88
CA ARG A 127 15.84 5.70 -11.82
C ARG A 127 16.26 4.77 -12.96
N LEU A 128 16.03 5.19 -14.20
CA LEU A 128 16.57 4.54 -15.40
C LEU A 128 17.74 5.33 -15.95
N VAL A 129 18.78 4.62 -16.37
CA VAL A 129 19.91 5.21 -17.09
C VAL A 129 20.18 4.38 -18.34
N ARG A 130 19.87 4.97 -19.50
CA ARG A 130 20.06 4.33 -20.81
C ARG A 130 20.37 5.35 -21.90
N ILE A 131 20.73 4.86 -23.07
CA ILE A 131 20.75 5.68 -24.29
C ILE A 131 19.31 5.82 -24.77
N SER A 132 18.81 7.06 -24.84
CA SER A 132 17.42 7.30 -25.25
C SER A 132 17.22 6.95 -26.72
N PRO A 133 16.17 6.20 -27.09
CA PRO A 133 15.79 6.00 -28.48
C PRO A 133 15.15 7.25 -29.12
N PHE A 134 14.71 8.21 -28.30
CA PHE A 134 14.03 9.44 -28.74
C PHE A 134 15.00 10.62 -28.93
N ASP A 135 16.23 10.55 -28.42
CA ASP A 135 17.26 11.57 -28.67
C ASP A 135 18.04 11.26 -29.95
N SER A 136 17.92 12.13 -30.96
CA SER A 136 18.67 12.05 -32.23
C SER A 136 20.18 11.94 -32.04
N ASN A 137 20.72 12.51 -30.95
CA ASN A 137 22.15 12.47 -30.65
C ASN A 137 22.59 11.22 -29.88
N LYS A 138 21.68 10.27 -29.59
CA LYS A 138 21.94 9.04 -28.82
C LYS A 138 22.72 9.31 -27.53
N ARG A 139 22.41 10.42 -26.85
CA ARG A 139 23.05 10.75 -25.57
C ARG A 139 22.51 9.83 -24.48
N ARG A 140 23.28 9.74 -23.40
CA ARG A 140 22.85 9.07 -22.19
C ARG A 140 21.84 9.94 -21.47
N HIS A 141 20.64 9.40 -21.25
CA HIS A 141 19.60 10.06 -20.47
C HIS A 141 19.45 9.39 -19.11
N THR A 142 19.02 10.17 -18.13
CA THR A 142 18.62 9.68 -16.81
C THR A 142 17.17 10.07 -16.60
N SER A 143 16.33 9.07 -16.40
CA SER A 143 14.88 9.24 -16.26
C SER A 143 14.42 8.75 -14.90
N PHE A 144 13.32 9.31 -14.44
CA PHE A 144 12.76 9.00 -13.13
C PHE A 144 11.28 8.70 -13.28
N ALA A 145 10.82 7.69 -12.55
CA ALA A 145 9.41 7.41 -12.37
C ALA A 145 9.18 7.08 -10.89
N ALA A 146 8.12 7.63 -10.32
CA ALA A 146 7.71 7.36 -8.96
C ALA A 146 6.68 6.23 -8.95
N VAL A 147 6.87 5.27 -8.06
CA VAL A 147 5.90 4.21 -7.78
C VAL A 147 5.31 4.50 -6.40
N ASP A 148 3.99 4.47 -6.34
CA ASP A 148 3.22 4.62 -5.12
C ASP A 148 2.32 3.41 -4.88
N CYS A 149 2.12 3.09 -3.61
CA CYS A 149 1.26 2.00 -3.17
C CYS A 149 0.50 2.41 -1.92
N VAL A 150 -0.81 2.19 -1.93
CA VAL A 150 -1.74 2.54 -0.86
C VAL A 150 -2.62 1.33 -0.58
N PRO A 151 -2.85 0.97 0.69
CA PRO A 151 -3.77 -0.12 0.99
C PRO A 151 -5.20 0.29 0.63
N GLU A 152 -5.97 -0.64 0.12
CA GLU A 152 -7.41 -0.46 -0.09
C GLU A 152 -8.10 -0.46 1.27
N PHE A 153 -8.86 0.60 1.56
CA PHE A 153 -9.68 0.70 2.77
C PHE A 153 -11.15 0.64 2.37
N ASP A 154 -11.94 -0.19 3.05
CA ASP A 154 -13.38 -0.26 2.80
C ASP A 154 -14.06 1.07 3.12
N GLU A 155 -14.89 1.57 2.21
CA GLU A 155 -15.58 2.87 2.35
C GLU A 155 -16.79 2.82 3.29
N ASP A 156 -17.19 1.64 3.76
CA ASP A 156 -18.35 1.47 4.64
C ASP A 156 -18.01 1.86 6.09
N ILE A 157 -17.89 3.17 6.33
CA ILE A 157 -17.97 3.73 7.69
C ILE A 157 -19.46 3.80 8.05
N ASP A 158 -20.05 2.67 8.46
CA ASP A 158 -21.36 2.74 9.10
C ASP A 158 -21.18 3.19 10.55
N VAL A 159 -21.44 4.48 10.79
CA VAL A 159 -21.49 5.02 12.13
C VAL A 159 -22.81 4.58 12.77
N GLU A 160 -22.78 3.43 13.42
CA GLU A 160 -23.81 3.02 14.38
C GLU A 160 -23.66 3.87 15.65
N ILE A 161 -24.77 4.46 16.09
CA ILE A 161 -24.78 5.31 17.28
C ILE A 161 -25.67 4.63 18.32
N ASN A 162 -25.06 4.18 19.41
CA ASN A 162 -25.79 3.63 20.54
C ASN A 162 -26.51 4.76 21.27
N GLU A 163 -27.79 4.56 21.59
CA GLU A 163 -28.57 5.58 22.30
C GLU A 163 -28.08 5.82 23.73
N GLU A 164 -27.41 4.83 24.34
CA GLU A 164 -26.85 4.93 25.71
C GLU A 164 -25.69 5.91 25.81
N ASP A 165 -24.96 6.13 24.71
CA ASP A 165 -23.83 7.07 24.63
C ASP A 165 -24.29 8.52 24.40
N LEU A 166 -25.61 8.74 24.24
CA LEU A 166 -26.20 10.03 23.94
C LEU A 166 -26.85 10.65 25.17
N ARG A 167 -26.33 11.81 25.56
CA ARG A 167 -27.03 12.69 26.49
C ARG A 167 -27.89 13.68 25.71
N VAL A 168 -29.20 13.57 25.88
CA VAL A 168 -30.19 14.45 25.23
C VAL A 168 -30.77 15.41 26.25
N ASP A 169 -30.48 16.70 26.09
CA ASP A 169 -31.03 17.78 26.92
C ASP A 169 -32.05 18.59 26.12
N PHE A 170 -33.23 18.84 26.70
CA PHE A 170 -34.27 19.68 26.10
C PHE A 170 -34.30 21.05 26.78
N TYR A 171 -34.33 22.12 25.99
CA TYR A 171 -34.32 23.49 26.50
C TYR A 171 -35.17 24.42 25.62
N ARG A 172 -35.36 25.66 26.10
CA ARG A 172 -36.12 26.67 25.37
C ARG A 172 -35.24 27.29 24.27
N ALA A 173 -35.76 27.39 23.07
CA ALA A 173 -35.05 27.98 21.94
C ALA A 173 -34.75 29.46 22.21
N SER A 174 -33.55 29.92 21.83
CA SER A 174 -33.14 31.32 21.98
C SER A 174 -33.33 32.06 20.65
N GLY A 175 -34.21 33.07 20.62
CA GLY A 175 -34.42 33.91 19.43
C GLY A 175 -35.61 34.87 19.57
N ALA A 176 -35.73 35.83 18.64
CA ALA A 176 -36.85 36.76 18.55
C ALA A 176 -38.12 36.03 18.05
N GLY A 177 -38.68 35.16 18.89
CA GLY A 177 -39.86 34.35 18.58
C GLY A 177 -41.08 34.75 19.42
N GLY A 178 -42.28 34.43 18.91
CA GLY A 178 -43.54 34.66 19.61
C GLY A 178 -43.70 33.80 20.88
N GLN A 179 -44.88 33.87 21.53
CA GLN A 179 -45.14 33.19 22.82
C GLN A 179 -44.78 31.70 22.86
N HIS A 180 -44.87 30.99 21.72
CA HIS A 180 -44.53 29.58 21.60
C HIS A 180 -43.04 29.29 21.86
N VAL A 181 -42.14 30.20 21.48
CA VAL A 181 -40.68 30.05 21.68
C VAL A 181 -40.30 30.26 23.14
N ASN A 182 -41.02 31.13 23.86
CA ASN A 182 -40.74 31.46 25.26
C ASN A 182 -41.33 30.47 26.27
N LYS A 183 -42.39 29.74 25.90
CA LYS A 183 -43.11 28.82 26.80
C LYS A 183 -42.74 27.34 26.58
N THR A 184 -42.41 26.94 25.36
CA THR A 184 -42.22 25.53 24.99
C THR A 184 -40.73 25.18 24.88
N SER A 185 -40.31 24.08 25.53
CA SER A 185 -38.95 23.53 25.42
C SER A 185 -38.78 22.70 24.15
N SER A 186 -38.79 23.37 22.99
CA SER A 186 -38.69 22.70 21.69
C SER A 186 -37.25 22.47 21.19
N ALA A 187 -36.24 23.14 21.76
CA ALA A 187 -34.84 22.99 21.34
C ALA A 187 -34.22 21.73 21.96
N VAL A 188 -33.35 21.07 21.19
CA VAL A 188 -32.68 19.84 21.58
C VAL A 188 -31.18 20.02 21.50
N ARG A 189 -30.47 19.59 22.54
CA ARG A 189 -29.02 19.42 22.55
C ARG A 189 -28.71 17.94 22.73
N ILE A 190 -27.89 17.39 21.85
CA ILE A 190 -27.41 16.02 21.94
C ILE A 190 -25.89 16.07 22.13
N THR A 191 -25.41 15.40 23.17
CA THR A 191 -23.98 15.25 23.45
C THR A 191 -23.61 13.78 23.33
N HIS A 192 -22.64 13.45 22.49
CA HIS A 192 -22.09 12.12 22.40
C HIS A 192 -20.95 11.98 23.42
N ALA A 193 -21.16 11.19 24.48
CA ALA A 193 -20.23 11.08 25.59
C ALA A 193 -18.82 10.58 25.18
N PRO A 194 -18.66 9.58 24.28
CA PRO A 194 -17.35 9.08 23.89
C PRO A 194 -16.48 10.09 23.11
N THR A 195 -17.10 10.95 22.28
CA THR A 195 -16.35 11.91 21.43
C THR A 195 -16.42 13.35 21.93
N GLY A 196 -17.29 13.64 22.90
CA GLY A 196 -17.55 14.99 23.39
C GLY A 196 -18.24 15.92 22.39
N ILE A 197 -18.70 15.41 21.23
CA ILE A 197 -19.35 16.23 20.21
C ILE A 197 -20.74 16.63 20.68
N VAL A 198 -20.97 17.95 20.75
CA VAL A 198 -22.25 18.55 21.11
C VAL A 198 -22.92 19.12 19.86
N VAL A 199 -24.15 18.69 19.59
CA VAL A 199 -25.00 19.18 18.51
C VAL A 199 -26.27 19.78 19.10
N GLN A 200 -26.73 20.88 18.53
CA GLN A 200 -27.98 21.51 18.94
C GLN A 200 -28.86 21.84 17.73
N CYS A 201 -30.17 21.69 17.88
CA CYS A 201 -31.15 22.02 16.85
C CYS A 201 -32.38 22.70 17.47
N GLN A 202 -32.79 23.80 16.85
CA GLN A 202 -33.92 24.63 17.29
C GLN A 202 -34.76 25.17 16.12
N ASN A 203 -34.58 24.62 14.92
CA ASN A 203 -35.16 25.17 13.68
C ASN A 203 -36.66 24.91 13.57
N GLU A 204 -37.12 23.78 14.10
CA GLU A 204 -38.51 23.34 14.00
C GLU A 204 -39.31 23.69 15.27
N ARG A 205 -40.63 23.81 15.13
CA ARG A 205 -41.53 24.00 16.27
C ARG A 205 -41.70 22.73 17.10
N SER A 206 -41.47 21.55 16.51
CA SER A 206 -41.62 20.24 17.13
C SER A 206 -40.30 19.72 17.71
N GLN A 207 -40.34 19.28 18.97
CA GLN A 207 -39.21 18.66 19.67
C GLN A 207 -38.72 17.38 19.01
N HIS A 208 -39.63 16.55 18.47
CA HIS A 208 -39.26 15.30 17.79
C HIS A 208 -38.52 15.57 16.47
N ASN A 209 -38.96 16.58 15.71
CA ASN A 209 -38.28 16.98 14.48
C ASN A 209 -36.90 17.56 14.76
N ASN A 210 -36.77 18.39 15.79
CA ASN A 210 -35.48 18.92 16.23
C ASN A 210 -34.54 17.80 16.71
N ARG A 211 -35.04 16.78 17.43
CA ARG A 211 -34.24 15.60 17.83
C ARG A 211 -33.77 14.82 16.61
N ALA A 212 -34.64 14.55 15.64
CA ALA A 212 -34.28 13.83 14.42
C ALA A 212 -33.25 14.60 13.58
N GLN A 213 -33.40 15.92 13.45
CA GLN A 213 -32.41 16.77 12.77
C GLN A 213 -31.07 16.82 13.51
N ALA A 214 -31.09 16.99 14.84
CA ALA A 214 -29.88 16.94 15.67
C ALA A 214 -29.16 15.59 15.54
N MET A 215 -29.90 14.48 15.47
CA MET A 215 -29.36 13.14 15.27
C MET A 215 -28.68 12.98 13.91
N LYS A 216 -29.29 13.51 12.84
CA LYS A 216 -28.68 13.55 11.50
C LYS A 216 -27.38 14.33 11.50
N VAL A 217 -27.37 15.53 12.10
CA VAL A 217 -26.18 16.37 12.20
C VAL A 217 -25.10 15.69 13.05
N LEU A 218 -25.48 14.98 14.12
CA LEU A 218 -24.55 14.20 14.93
C LEU A 218 -23.92 13.05 14.13
N LYS A 219 -24.72 12.27 13.39
CA LYS A 219 -24.21 11.21 12.50
C LYS A 219 -23.25 11.79 11.45
N SER A 220 -23.57 12.94 10.86
CA SER A 220 -22.67 13.62 9.92
C SER A 220 -21.35 14.07 10.58
N ARG A 221 -21.40 14.61 11.81
CA ARG A 221 -20.18 15.02 12.52
C ARG A 221 -19.30 13.85 12.95
N LEU A 222 -19.91 12.76 13.42
CA LEU A 222 -19.18 11.54 13.76
C LEU A 222 -18.55 10.90 12.53
N TYR A 223 -19.28 10.87 11.41
CA TYR A 223 -18.73 10.45 10.12
C TYR A 223 -17.52 11.30 9.70
N MET A 224 -17.62 12.63 9.82
CA MET A 224 -16.49 13.52 9.53
C MET A 224 -15.29 13.28 10.45
N LEU A 225 -15.53 13.05 11.75
CA LEU A 225 -14.46 12.74 12.70
C LEU A 225 -13.74 11.45 12.32
N GLU A 226 -14.48 10.40 11.98
CA GLU A 226 -13.90 9.11 11.64
C GLU A 226 -13.15 9.16 10.31
N ARG A 227 -13.70 9.88 9.33
CA ARG A 227 -13.00 10.21 8.08
C ARG A 227 -11.70 10.95 8.34
N GLN A 228 -11.71 11.97 9.21
CA GLN A 228 -10.49 12.72 9.56
C GLN A 228 -9.43 11.84 10.23
N LYS A 229 -9.82 10.88 11.08
CA LYS A 229 -8.87 9.94 11.68
C LYS A 229 -8.23 9.05 10.61
N ARG A 230 -9.03 8.49 9.70
CA ARG A 230 -8.50 7.72 8.57
C ARG A 230 -7.59 8.54 7.68
N ASP A 231 -8.01 9.75 7.30
CA ASP A 231 -7.20 10.65 6.48
C ASP A 231 -5.88 10.99 7.18
N ALA A 232 -5.87 11.10 8.51
CA ALA A 232 -4.66 11.29 9.30
C ALA A 232 -3.78 10.03 9.37
N GLU A 233 -4.35 8.83 9.44
CA GLU A 233 -3.61 7.56 9.35
C GLU A 233 -2.94 7.40 7.98
N VAL A 234 -3.70 7.65 6.91
CA VAL A 234 -3.19 7.69 5.54
C VAL A 234 -2.10 8.75 5.42
N ALA A 235 -2.32 9.96 5.93
CA ALA A 235 -1.31 11.02 5.91
C ALA A 235 -0.05 10.67 6.70
N LYS A 236 -0.14 9.92 7.80
CA LYS A 236 1.02 9.39 8.52
C LYS A 236 1.79 8.37 7.68
N LEU A 237 1.08 7.43 7.06
CA LEU A 237 1.69 6.47 6.13
C LEU A 237 2.40 7.20 4.98
N TYR A 238 1.80 8.27 4.47
CA TYR A 238 2.40 9.12 3.44
C TYR A 238 3.55 9.99 3.96
N SER A 239 3.51 10.47 5.20
CA SER A 239 4.60 11.26 5.79
C SER A 239 5.83 10.40 6.13
N GLU A 240 5.64 9.10 6.38
CA GLU A 240 6.74 8.13 6.49
C GLU A 240 7.38 7.81 5.14
N LYS A 241 6.65 8.02 4.02
CA LYS A 241 7.25 8.04 2.69
C LYS A 241 8.12 9.30 2.64
N GLY A 242 9.42 9.13 2.90
CA GLY A 242 10.40 10.20 2.72
C GLY A 242 10.20 10.89 1.37
N GLU A 243 10.54 12.18 1.29
CA GLU A 243 10.18 13.01 0.14
C GLU A 243 10.48 12.29 -1.20
N ILE A 244 9.47 12.27 -2.09
CA ILE A 244 9.63 11.91 -3.51
C ILE A 244 10.33 13.08 -4.22
N ALA A 245 11.43 13.53 -3.63
CA ALA A 245 12.28 14.59 -4.13
C ALA A 245 13.39 13.99 -4.99
N TRP A 246 13.90 14.83 -5.89
CA TRP A 246 15.05 14.53 -6.73
C TRP A 246 16.26 14.20 -5.84
N GLY A 247 16.62 12.91 -5.74
CA GLY A 247 17.66 12.39 -4.84
C GLY A 247 17.24 11.20 -3.98
N SER A 248 15.94 10.98 -3.77
CA SER A 248 15.39 9.85 -2.99
C SER A 248 15.13 8.61 -3.86
N GLN A 249 16.14 8.21 -4.64
CA GLN A 249 16.03 7.06 -5.52
C GLN A 249 16.18 5.75 -4.75
N ILE A 250 15.19 4.87 -4.84
CA ILE A 250 15.24 3.56 -4.19
C ILE A 250 16.02 2.55 -5.02
N ARG A 251 15.90 2.64 -6.35
CA ARG A 251 16.53 1.68 -7.27
C ARG A 251 17.06 2.37 -8.51
N SER A 252 18.21 1.92 -8.98
CA SER A 252 18.81 2.37 -10.22
C SER A 252 18.95 1.22 -11.21
N TYR A 253 18.40 1.42 -12.39
CA TYR A 253 18.44 0.52 -13.53
C TYR A 253 19.40 1.12 -14.56
N VAL A 254 20.62 0.60 -14.62
CA VAL A 254 21.64 1.04 -15.58
C VAL A 254 21.68 0.02 -16.71
N LEU A 255 21.37 0.45 -17.93
CA LEU A 255 21.40 -0.39 -19.14
C LEU A 255 22.70 -0.22 -19.94
N GLN A 256 23.30 0.97 -19.89
CA GLN A 256 24.60 1.27 -20.49
C GLN A 256 25.41 2.22 -19.59
N PRO A 257 26.75 2.06 -19.50
CA PRO A 257 27.63 1.18 -20.29
C PRO A 257 27.75 -0.26 -19.78
N TYR A 258 27.25 -0.53 -18.58
CA TYR A 258 27.10 -1.88 -18.01
C TYR A 258 25.64 -2.09 -17.65
N GLN A 259 25.22 -3.36 -17.62
CA GLN A 259 23.88 -3.76 -17.22
C GLN A 259 23.87 -4.11 -15.73
N MET A 260 23.19 -3.29 -14.92
CA MET A 260 23.02 -3.55 -13.49
C MET A 260 21.76 -2.90 -12.96
N VAL A 261 21.00 -3.65 -12.15
CA VAL A 261 19.97 -3.11 -11.28
C VAL A 261 20.46 -3.14 -9.84
N LYS A 262 20.41 -2.02 -9.15
CA LYS A 262 20.84 -1.90 -7.74
C LYS A 262 19.77 -1.20 -6.91
N ASP A 263 19.39 -1.81 -5.79
CA ASP A 263 18.59 -1.16 -4.74
C ASP A 263 19.54 -0.43 -3.77
N HIS A 264 19.31 0.87 -3.57
CA HIS A 264 20.16 1.71 -2.73
C HIS A 264 19.86 1.55 -1.24
N ARG A 265 18.70 1.00 -0.88
CA ARG A 265 18.30 0.79 0.51
C ARG A 265 18.92 -0.46 1.08
N THR A 266 18.90 -1.55 0.31
CA THR A 266 19.42 -2.87 0.74
C THR A 266 20.81 -3.18 0.20
N SER A 267 21.32 -2.37 -0.74
CA SER A 267 22.54 -2.63 -1.51
C SER A 267 22.52 -3.92 -2.33
N PHE A 268 21.36 -4.59 -2.46
CA PHE A 268 21.21 -5.74 -3.33
C PHE A 268 21.33 -5.32 -4.80
N GLN A 269 22.08 -6.09 -5.59
CA GLN A 269 22.33 -5.80 -6.99
C GLN A 269 22.27 -7.06 -7.85
N THR A 270 21.85 -6.90 -9.10
CA THR A 270 21.76 -8.00 -10.07
C THR A 270 22.17 -7.52 -11.45
N GLY A 271 22.99 -8.32 -12.15
CA GLY A 271 23.44 -8.04 -13.52
C GLY A 271 22.43 -8.43 -14.61
N LYS A 272 21.45 -9.29 -14.29
CA LYS A 272 20.40 -9.76 -15.21
C LYS A 272 19.28 -8.73 -15.34
N VAL A 273 19.53 -7.60 -16.00
CA VAL A 273 18.56 -6.49 -16.06
C VAL A 273 17.27 -6.88 -16.80
N GLU A 274 17.38 -7.66 -17.88
CA GLU A 274 16.21 -8.11 -18.65
C GLU A 274 15.24 -8.95 -17.82
N ALA A 275 15.77 -9.86 -17.00
CA ALA A 275 14.96 -10.68 -16.11
C ALA A 275 14.21 -9.85 -15.06
N VAL A 276 14.84 -8.77 -14.56
CA VAL A 276 14.20 -7.83 -13.65
C VAL A 276 13.09 -7.06 -14.35
N LEU A 277 13.32 -6.57 -15.57
CA LEU A 277 12.31 -5.88 -16.38
C LEU A 277 11.16 -6.81 -16.80
N ASP A 278 11.38 -8.12 -16.82
CA ASP A 278 10.37 -9.14 -17.06
C ASP A 278 9.64 -9.60 -15.80
N GLY A 279 9.89 -8.98 -14.65
CA GLY A 279 9.12 -9.17 -13.42
C GLY A 279 9.79 -10.03 -12.34
N GLN A 280 11.06 -10.42 -12.48
CA GLN A 280 11.80 -11.10 -11.40
C GLN A 280 12.21 -10.11 -10.29
N LEU A 281 11.25 -9.73 -9.44
CA LEU A 281 11.43 -8.75 -8.36
C LEU A 281 11.57 -9.38 -6.97
N ASP A 282 11.33 -10.69 -6.85
CA ASP A 282 11.27 -11.38 -5.54
C ASP A 282 12.51 -11.16 -4.68
N GLY A 283 13.71 -11.24 -5.27
CA GLY A 283 14.96 -11.00 -4.54
C GLY A 283 15.10 -9.58 -3.98
N PHE A 284 14.55 -8.58 -4.68
CA PHE A 284 14.53 -7.20 -4.16
C PHE A 284 13.55 -7.07 -3.01
N VAL A 285 12.33 -7.59 -3.17
CA VAL A 285 11.27 -7.56 -2.15
C VAL A 285 11.73 -8.27 -0.88
N GLU A 286 12.27 -9.47 -0.99
CA GLU A 286 12.80 -10.25 0.13
C GLU A 286 13.93 -9.51 0.86
N SER A 287 14.91 -8.99 0.10
CA SER A 287 16.03 -8.25 0.70
C SER A 287 15.55 -7.04 1.51
N TYR A 288 14.49 -6.37 1.02
CA TYR A 288 13.92 -5.21 1.69
C TYR A 288 13.11 -5.59 2.92
N LEU A 289 12.31 -6.65 2.85
CA LEU A 289 11.57 -7.16 4.01
C LEU A 289 12.50 -7.58 5.15
N ARG A 290 13.61 -8.26 4.83
CA ARG A 290 14.64 -8.62 5.81
C ARG A 290 15.35 -7.38 6.38
N HIS A 291 15.69 -6.39 5.54
CA HIS A 291 16.28 -5.13 6.00
C HIS A 291 15.32 -4.36 6.94
N ARG A 292 14.03 -4.32 6.59
CA ARG A 292 12.97 -3.69 7.41
C ARG A 292 12.83 -4.37 8.77
N ALA A 293 12.87 -5.70 8.81
CA ALA A 293 12.81 -6.48 10.05
C ALA A 293 13.99 -6.17 10.98
N LYS A 294 15.22 -6.20 10.46
CA LYS A 294 16.44 -5.84 11.22
C LYS A 294 16.40 -4.42 11.76
N THR A 295 15.88 -3.48 10.97
CA THR A 295 15.75 -2.07 11.40
C THR A 295 14.73 -1.91 12.53
N LYS A 296 13.68 -2.74 12.55
CA LYS A 296 12.67 -2.75 13.62
C LYS A 296 13.22 -3.34 14.92
N GLU A 297 14.01 -4.40 14.85
CA GLU A 297 14.71 -4.96 16.01
C GLU A 297 15.67 -3.97 16.65
N ASN A 298 16.41 -3.19 15.85
CA ASN A 298 17.35 -2.18 16.38
C ASN A 298 16.66 -0.93 16.98
N LYS A 299 15.36 -0.73 16.74
CA LYS A 299 14.59 0.41 17.25
C LYS A 299 13.78 0.08 18.52
N ASN A 300 13.59 -1.20 18.81
CA ASN A 300 12.98 -1.70 20.03
C ASN A 300 14.04 -1.99 21.10
#